data_AF-A0A7D4Y3U2-F1
#
_entry.id   AF-A0A7D4Y3U2-F1
#
_cell.length_a   1.000
_cell.length_b   1.000
_cell.length_c   1.000
_cell.angle_alpha   90.00
_cell.angle_beta   90.00
_cell.angle_gamma   90.00
#
_symmetry.space_group_name_H-M   'P 1'
#
loop_
_entity.id
_entity.type
_entity.pdbx_description
1 polymer ?
#
loop_
_entity_poly.entity_id
_entity_poly.type
_entity_poly.pdbx_seq_one_letter_code
_entity_poly.pdbx_strand_id
1 'polypeptide(L)'
;MSHDDADAVTCEGWDGSECEGTVHCPPRCPRFVDKEGARWTIRPAVHEDAAPLAEMYERFETGDRAQGLPPVTRDRRAEWIESMLTEGSNVVAERDGELFGHAMYTPSDAPRPELAVFVQPTMQGRGVGTELCRHVIADAAAAGREGLELHVESGNRVARRVYRTVGFELAERRGDLRMELDLDDPIATEVRWPPLARLGPAEPEADEPPAAGPSRAPADD
;
A
#
# COMPACT_ATOMS: atom_id res chain seq x y z
N MET A 1 33.21 -18.48 -26.33
CA MET A 1 32.22 -19.17 -25.49
C MET A 1 31.49 -18.09 -24.72
N SER A 2 30.44 -17.60 -25.36
CA SER A 2 29.44 -16.66 -24.84
C SER A 2 28.86 -17.20 -23.55
N HIS A 3 28.92 -16.41 -22.48
CA HIS A 3 28.13 -16.65 -21.28
C HIS A 3 26.87 -15.80 -21.39
N ASP A 4 25.76 -16.52 -21.28
CA ASP A 4 24.39 -16.10 -21.47
C ASP A 4 24.02 -14.76 -20.83
N ASP A 5 23.27 -14.00 -21.63
CA ASP A 5 22.32 -12.99 -21.17
C ASP A 5 21.42 -13.62 -20.10
N ALA A 6 21.74 -13.34 -18.84
CA ALA A 6 20.74 -13.32 -17.78
C ALA A 6 19.92 -12.04 -17.97
N ASP A 7 19.12 -12.00 -19.04
CA ASP A 7 17.91 -11.21 -19.08
C ASP A 7 17.10 -11.63 -17.85
N ALA A 8 17.22 -10.84 -16.78
CA ALA A 8 16.32 -10.90 -15.66
C ALA A 8 14.93 -10.73 -16.27
N VAL A 9 14.19 -11.84 -16.40
CA VAL A 9 12.79 -11.81 -16.80
C VAL A 9 12.07 -11.05 -15.69
N THR A 10 12.03 -9.73 -15.82
CA THR A 10 11.13 -8.90 -15.04
C THR A 10 9.75 -9.43 -15.36
N CYS A 11 8.99 -9.77 -14.32
CA CYS A 11 7.64 -10.28 -14.51
C CYS A 11 6.78 -9.17 -15.11
N GLU A 12 6.69 -9.13 -16.44
CA GLU A 12 5.75 -8.28 -17.19
C GLU A 12 4.30 -8.76 -17.04
N GLY A 13 4.04 -9.77 -16.22
CA GLY A 13 2.80 -10.54 -16.21
C GLY A 13 1.67 -10.10 -15.27
N TRP A 14 1.53 -8.82 -14.91
CA TRP A 14 0.30 -8.36 -14.26
C TRP A 14 -0.05 -6.92 -14.64
N ASP A 15 -1.15 -6.76 -15.37
CA ASP A 15 -1.87 -5.50 -15.53
C ASP A 15 -3.04 -5.47 -14.55
N GLY A 16 -3.02 -4.52 -13.63
CA GLY A 16 -4.08 -4.34 -12.64
C GLY A 16 -5.37 -3.76 -13.21
N SER A 17 -5.32 -3.12 -14.39
CA SER A 17 -6.50 -2.55 -15.05
C SER A 17 -7.41 -3.62 -15.65
N GLU A 18 -6.86 -4.77 -16.01
CA GLU A 18 -7.58 -5.94 -16.53
C GLU A 18 -7.90 -6.98 -15.44
N CYS A 19 -7.56 -6.68 -14.18
CA CYS A 19 -7.73 -7.63 -13.07
C CYS A 19 -9.19 -7.67 -12.60
N GLU A 20 -9.93 -8.67 -13.08
CA GLU A 20 -11.32 -8.92 -12.67
C GLU A 20 -11.44 -9.46 -11.23
N GLY A 21 -10.33 -9.90 -10.62
CA GLY A 21 -10.35 -10.51 -9.28
C GLY A 21 -11.05 -11.87 -9.24
N THR A 22 -11.00 -12.53 -8.09
CA THR A 22 -11.64 -13.84 -7.86
C THR A 22 -12.21 -13.90 -6.44
N VAL A 23 -13.04 -14.90 -6.16
CA VAL A 23 -13.53 -15.20 -4.80
C VAL A 23 -12.41 -15.58 -3.82
N HIS A 24 -11.22 -15.91 -4.32
CA HIS A 24 -10.04 -16.23 -3.52
C HIS A 24 -9.10 -15.03 -3.36
N CYS A 25 -9.43 -13.87 -3.94
CA CYS A 25 -8.61 -12.70 -3.77
C CYS A 25 -8.61 -12.27 -2.30
N PRO A 26 -7.44 -11.88 -1.77
CA PRO A 26 -7.38 -11.25 -0.47
C PRO A 26 -8.24 -9.96 -0.45
N PRO A 27 -8.63 -9.50 0.76
CA PRO A 27 -9.34 -8.24 0.96
C PRO A 27 -8.75 -7.07 0.16
N ARG A 28 -7.42 -7.07 -0.02
CA ARG A 28 -6.69 -6.13 -0.85
C ARG A 28 -5.81 -6.85 -1.85
N CYS A 29 -5.86 -6.48 -3.13
CA CYS A 29 -4.89 -6.99 -4.09
C CYS A 29 -3.49 -6.63 -3.60
N PRO A 30 -2.57 -7.60 -3.51
CA PRO A 30 -1.19 -7.31 -3.13
C PRO A 30 -0.50 -6.49 -4.22
N ARG A 31 -0.96 -6.54 -5.47
CA ARG A 31 -0.30 -5.86 -6.59
C ARG A 31 -0.95 -4.51 -6.88
N PHE A 32 -0.14 -3.53 -7.27
CA PHE A 32 -0.61 -2.26 -7.82
C PHE A 32 0.42 -1.64 -8.77
N VAL A 33 -0.04 -0.72 -9.62
CA VAL A 33 0.79 0.11 -10.48
C VAL A 33 0.76 1.53 -9.94
N ASP A 34 1.92 2.13 -9.77
CA ASP A 34 2.00 3.52 -9.34
C ASP A 34 1.81 4.52 -10.49
N LYS A 35 1.86 5.80 -10.16
CA LYS A 35 1.65 6.89 -11.14
C LYS A 35 2.73 6.99 -12.22
N GLU A 36 3.87 6.35 -12.02
CA GLU A 36 4.98 6.31 -12.97
C GLU A 36 4.96 5.01 -13.79
N GLY A 37 3.94 4.17 -13.63
CA GLY A 37 3.81 2.89 -14.32
C GLY A 37 4.63 1.76 -13.68
N ALA A 38 5.30 2.00 -12.55
CA ALA A 38 6.06 0.95 -11.89
C ALA A 38 5.14 0.01 -11.12
N ARG A 39 5.52 -1.26 -11.12
CA ARG A 39 4.74 -2.34 -10.53
C ARG A 39 5.27 -2.67 -9.14
N TRP A 40 4.33 -2.91 -8.24
CA TRP A 40 4.59 -3.09 -6.83
C TRP A 40 3.82 -4.29 -6.29
N THR A 41 4.38 -4.90 -5.25
CA THR A 41 3.70 -5.90 -4.44
C THR A 41 3.73 -5.45 -2.98
N ILE A 42 2.57 -5.25 -2.37
CA ILE A 42 2.37 -5.20 -0.93
C ILE A 42 2.09 -6.61 -0.43
N ARG A 43 2.88 -7.09 0.51
CA ARG A 43 2.71 -8.42 1.11
C ARG A 43 2.94 -8.37 2.62
N PRO A 44 2.41 -9.33 3.38
CA PRO A 44 2.83 -9.53 4.76
C PRO A 44 4.35 -9.63 4.86
N ALA A 45 4.90 -8.97 5.88
CA ALA A 45 6.31 -9.10 6.21
C ALA A 45 6.56 -10.47 6.87
N VAL A 46 7.71 -11.06 6.60
CA VAL A 46 8.17 -12.31 7.20
C VAL A 46 9.46 -12.09 8.00
N HIS A 47 9.86 -13.05 8.82
CA HIS A 47 11.08 -12.91 9.63
C HIS A 47 12.33 -12.71 8.78
N GLU A 48 12.37 -13.30 7.59
CA GLU A 48 13.46 -13.16 6.62
C GLU A 48 13.58 -11.73 6.06
N ASP A 49 12.55 -10.89 6.19
CA ASP A 49 12.61 -9.48 5.78
C ASP A 49 13.39 -8.60 6.78
N ALA A 50 13.83 -9.13 7.93
CA ALA A 50 14.52 -8.33 8.96
C ALA A 50 15.78 -7.61 8.42
N ALA A 51 16.63 -8.32 7.70
CA ALA A 51 17.84 -7.74 7.10
C ALA A 51 17.52 -6.75 5.96
N PRO A 52 16.67 -7.10 4.96
CA PRO A 52 16.18 -6.15 3.96
C PRO A 52 15.53 -4.88 4.55
N LEU A 53 14.75 -5.00 5.63
CA LEU A 53 14.16 -3.86 6.33
C LEU A 53 15.23 -3.00 6.99
N ALA A 54 16.22 -3.60 7.64
CA ALA A 54 17.33 -2.86 8.23
C ALA A 54 18.08 -2.05 7.15
N GLU A 55 18.40 -2.67 6.01
CA GLU A 55 19.02 -2.00 4.86
C GLU A 55 18.15 -0.86 4.30
N MET A 56 16.83 -1.09 4.18
CA MET A 56 15.89 -0.05 3.78
C MET A 56 15.97 1.14 4.75
N TYR A 57 15.92 0.89 6.05
CA TYR A 57 15.93 1.95 7.05
C TYR A 57 17.30 2.63 7.26
N GLU A 58 18.40 2.02 6.83
CA GLU A 58 19.72 2.66 6.81
C GLU A 58 19.80 3.83 5.84
N ARG A 59 18.95 3.82 4.80
CA ARG A 59 18.86 4.91 3.81
C ARG A 59 18.03 6.11 4.29
N PHE A 60 17.45 6.05 5.49
CA PHE A 60 16.64 7.13 6.05
C PHE A 60 17.54 8.17 6.74
N GLU A 61 17.34 9.44 6.40
CA GLU A 61 18.00 10.56 7.04
C GLU A 61 17.29 10.96 8.35
N THR A 62 17.85 11.91 9.10
CA THR A 62 17.26 12.41 10.35
C THR A 62 15.85 12.98 10.12
N GLY A 63 15.62 13.64 8.98
CA GLY A 63 14.31 14.22 8.64
C GLY A 63 13.24 13.19 8.25
N ASP A 64 13.63 11.95 7.96
CA ASP A 64 12.71 10.86 7.62
C ASP A 64 12.20 10.10 8.85
N ARG A 65 12.66 10.51 10.03
CA ARG A 65 12.28 9.91 11.31
C ARG A 65 11.26 10.78 12.01
N ALA A 66 10.24 10.15 12.55
CA ALA A 66 9.22 10.81 13.36
C ALA A 66 9.10 10.06 14.68
N GLN A 67 8.94 10.80 15.79
CA GLN A 67 8.68 10.22 17.12
C GLN A 67 9.74 9.18 17.58
N GLY A 68 10.98 9.33 17.11
CA GLY A 68 12.06 8.40 17.43
C GLY A 68 12.05 7.10 16.62
N LEU A 69 11.17 6.98 15.62
CA LEU A 69 11.08 5.84 14.71
C LEU A 69 11.53 6.18 13.28
N PRO A 70 12.17 5.24 12.56
CA PRO A 70 12.84 4.06 13.13
C PRO A 70 13.94 4.47 14.13
N PRO A 71 14.34 3.61 15.09
CA PRO A 71 15.42 3.92 16.04
C PRO A 71 16.73 4.33 15.37
N VAL A 72 17.47 5.25 16.01
CA VAL A 72 18.69 5.86 15.43
C VAL A 72 19.83 4.86 15.29
N THR A 73 20.12 4.12 16.35
CA THR A 73 21.23 3.16 16.39
C THR A 73 20.85 1.88 15.65
N ARG A 74 21.84 1.24 15.00
CA ARG A 74 21.64 -0.01 14.26
C ARG A 74 21.07 -1.11 15.15
N ASP A 75 21.68 -1.33 16.32
CA ASP A 75 21.27 -2.40 17.26
C ASP A 75 19.82 -2.24 17.71
N ARG A 76 19.43 -1.04 18.19
CA ARG A 76 18.03 -0.80 18.62
C ARG A 76 17.03 -0.93 17.48
N ARG A 77 17.46 -0.64 16.25
CA ARG A 77 16.60 -0.77 15.09
C ARG A 77 16.42 -2.22 14.70
N ALA A 78 17.48 -3.03 14.75
CA ALA A 78 17.38 -4.46 14.54
C ALA A 78 16.45 -5.10 15.59
N GLU A 79 16.64 -4.78 16.87
CA GLU A 79 15.76 -5.25 17.96
C GLU A 79 14.29 -4.83 17.73
N TRP A 80 14.07 -3.58 17.33
CA TRP A 80 12.72 -3.07 17.03
C TRP A 80 12.10 -3.78 15.82
N ILE A 81 12.85 -4.01 14.73
CA ILE A 81 12.37 -4.76 13.57
C ILE A 81 11.98 -6.19 13.98
N GLU A 82 12.84 -6.89 14.72
CA GLU A 82 12.59 -8.27 15.15
C GLU A 82 11.33 -8.39 16.03
N SER A 83 11.16 -7.50 17.02
CA SER A 83 9.96 -7.48 17.87
C SER A 83 8.70 -7.19 17.04
N MET A 84 8.75 -6.21 16.14
CA MET A 84 7.63 -5.91 15.26
C MET A 84 7.26 -7.10 14.36
N LEU A 85 8.23 -7.75 13.72
CA LEU A 85 7.98 -8.92 12.86
C LEU A 85 7.47 -10.15 13.63
N THR A 86 7.76 -10.25 14.92
CA THR A 86 7.32 -11.36 15.78
C THR A 86 5.91 -11.15 16.29
N GLU A 87 5.59 -9.93 16.73
CA GLU A 87 4.40 -9.66 17.54
C GLU A 87 3.35 -8.82 16.80
N GLY A 88 3.76 -8.03 15.81
CA GLY A 88 2.93 -7.04 15.12
C GLY A 88 2.31 -7.54 13.81
N SER A 89 1.36 -6.75 13.29
CA SER A 89 0.89 -6.89 11.91
C SER A 89 1.71 -5.98 11.03
N ASN A 90 2.43 -6.55 10.06
CA ASN A 90 3.40 -5.83 9.24
C ASN A 90 3.19 -6.17 7.77
N VAL A 91 3.29 -5.16 6.92
CA VAL A 91 3.29 -5.29 5.47
C VAL A 91 4.45 -4.52 4.86
N VAL A 92 5.04 -5.08 3.81
CA VAL A 92 6.15 -4.47 3.08
C VAL A 92 5.76 -4.17 1.65
N ALA A 93 6.29 -3.08 1.11
CA ALA A 93 6.19 -2.71 -0.30
C ALA A 93 7.47 -3.16 -1.01
N GLU A 94 7.31 -4.17 -1.87
CA GLU A 94 8.39 -4.78 -2.64
C GLU A 94 8.27 -4.41 -4.12
N ARG A 95 9.43 -4.18 -4.74
CA ARG A 95 9.59 -4.08 -6.19
C ARG A 95 10.91 -4.71 -6.60
N ASP A 96 10.88 -5.57 -7.63
CA ASP A 96 12.07 -6.21 -8.21
C ASP A 96 12.95 -6.91 -7.15
N GLY A 97 12.31 -7.50 -6.12
CA GLY A 97 12.96 -8.19 -5.00
C GLY A 97 13.53 -7.28 -3.91
N GLU A 98 13.35 -5.96 -4.00
CA GLU A 98 13.82 -4.99 -3.00
C GLU A 98 12.66 -4.32 -2.25
N LEU A 99 12.85 -4.06 -0.95
CA LEU A 99 11.87 -3.39 -0.10
C LEU A 99 12.06 -1.87 -0.11
N PHE A 100 10.97 -1.15 -0.38
CA PHE A 100 10.98 0.32 -0.38
C PHE A 100 9.96 0.95 0.58
N GLY A 101 9.18 0.14 1.28
CA GLY A 101 8.31 0.63 2.32
C GLY A 101 7.89 -0.45 3.29
N HIS A 102 7.50 -0.02 4.48
CA HIS A 102 7.06 -0.85 5.58
C HIS A 102 5.95 -0.12 6.31
N ALA A 103 4.86 -0.82 6.60
CA ALA A 103 3.83 -0.31 7.49
C ALA A 103 3.39 -1.38 8.45
N MET A 104 2.94 -0.92 9.61
CA MET A 104 2.55 -1.78 10.70
C MET A 104 1.45 -1.13 11.53
N TYR A 105 0.79 -1.93 12.36
CA TYR A 105 0.25 -1.43 13.62
C TYR A 105 0.94 -2.11 14.81
N THR A 106 1.00 -1.41 15.94
CA THR A 106 1.70 -1.87 17.14
C THR A 106 1.13 -3.16 17.71
N PRO A 107 1.98 -4.10 18.18
CA PRO A 107 1.52 -5.30 18.87
C PRO A 107 0.88 -4.91 20.21
N SER A 108 -0.44 -4.83 20.23
CA SER A 108 -1.19 -4.50 21.45
C SER A 108 -2.58 -5.11 21.45
N ASP A 109 -3.15 -5.26 22.65
CA ASP A 109 -4.56 -5.62 22.84
C ASP A 109 -5.49 -4.40 22.79
N ALA A 110 -4.95 -3.22 22.43
CA ALA A 110 -5.76 -2.02 22.32
C ALA A 110 -6.85 -2.21 21.24
N PRO A 111 -8.05 -1.66 21.46
CA PRO A 111 -9.10 -1.67 20.42
C PRO A 111 -8.68 -0.85 19.20
N ARG A 112 -7.80 0.15 19.40
CA ARG A 112 -7.24 1.02 18.36
C ARG A 112 -5.71 1.04 18.45
N PRO A 113 -4.99 0.05 17.90
CA PRO A 113 -3.53 0.05 17.92
C PRO A 113 -2.97 1.18 17.05
N GLU A 114 -1.77 1.64 17.40
CA GLU A 114 -1.09 2.71 16.66
C GLU A 114 -0.53 2.21 15.33
N LEU A 115 -0.84 2.91 14.23
CA LEU A 115 -0.31 2.67 12.88
C LEU A 115 0.94 3.50 12.63
N ALA A 116 1.97 2.87 12.04
CA ALA A 116 3.14 3.55 11.50
C ALA A 116 3.38 3.15 10.04
N VAL A 117 3.86 4.08 9.23
CA VAL A 117 4.19 3.85 7.82
C VAL A 117 5.49 4.56 7.45
N PHE A 118 6.36 3.83 6.74
CA PHE A 118 7.67 4.27 6.31
C PHE A 118 7.81 3.96 4.82
N VAL A 119 8.24 4.96 4.05
CA VAL A 119 8.51 4.81 2.61
C VAL A 119 9.85 5.45 2.33
N GLN A 120 10.70 4.75 1.59
CA GLN A 120 11.96 5.29 1.05
C GLN A 120 11.73 6.69 0.48
N PRO A 121 12.54 7.70 0.85
CA PRO A 121 12.32 9.08 0.40
C PRO A 121 12.20 9.22 -1.12
N THR A 122 13.01 8.47 -1.87
CA THR A 122 13.02 8.43 -3.34
C THR A 122 11.75 7.81 -3.96
N MET A 123 10.93 7.13 -3.17
CA MET A 123 9.69 6.47 -3.61
C MET A 123 8.42 7.19 -3.12
N GLN A 124 8.55 8.31 -2.42
CA GLN A 124 7.41 9.11 -1.95
C GLN A 124 6.66 9.78 -3.13
N GLY A 125 5.40 10.16 -2.90
CA GLY A 125 4.56 10.81 -3.94
C GLY A 125 3.97 9.86 -4.99
N ARG A 126 4.41 8.61 -5.02
CA ARG A 126 3.99 7.57 -5.99
C ARG A 126 2.73 6.80 -5.58
N GLY A 127 2.31 6.92 -4.32
CA GLY A 127 1.13 6.23 -3.78
C GLY A 127 1.44 5.01 -2.90
N VAL A 128 2.72 4.64 -2.77
CA VAL A 128 3.18 3.49 -1.95
C VAL A 128 2.68 3.56 -0.51
N GLY A 129 2.84 4.71 0.16
CA GLY A 129 2.37 4.88 1.54
C GLY A 129 0.85 4.74 1.68
N THR A 130 0.09 5.16 0.67
CA THR A 130 -1.37 5.00 0.65
C THR A 130 -1.75 3.53 0.55
N GLU A 131 -1.12 2.75 -0.34
CA GLU A 131 -1.38 1.31 -0.45
C GLU A 131 -0.95 0.54 0.80
N LEU A 132 0.21 0.86 1.38
CA LEU A 132 0.65 0.29 2.65
C LEU A 132 -0.40 0.51 3.77
N CYS A 133 -0.85 1.75 3.98
CA CYS A 133 -1.88 2.02 4.98
C CYS A 133 -3.18 1.25 4.71
N ARG A 134 -3.59 1.14 3.44
CA ARG A 134 -4.80 0.41 3.05
C ARG A 134 -4.74 -1.08 3.41
N HIS A 135 -3.57 -1.70 3.26
CA HIS A 135 -3.35 -3.09 3.70
C HIS A 135 -3.39 -3.20 5.22
N VAL A 136 -2.72 -2.30 5.96
CA VAL A 136 -2.76 -2.30 7.43
C VAL A 136 -4.20 -2.12 7.97
N ILE A 137 -5.01 -1.26 7.35
CA ILE A 137 -6.43 -1.08 7.71
C ILE A 137 -7.21 -2.38 7.48
N ALA A 138 -6.99 -3.07 6.35
CA ALA A 138 -7.63 -4.34 6.06
C ALA A 138 -7.22 -5.44 7.06
N ASP A 139 -5.94 -5.49 7.45
CA ASP A 139 -5.44 -6.44 8.44
C ASP A 139 -6.00 -6.17 9.84
N ALA A 140 -6.06 -4.91 10.26
CA ALA A 140 -6.64 -4.52 11.54
C ALA A 140 -8.13 -4.89 11.63
N ALA A 141 -8.87 -4.67 10.53
CA ALA A 141 -10.26 -5.09 10.42
C ALA A 141 -10.43 -6.61 10.50
N ALA A 142 -9.61 -7.37 9.77
CA ALA A 142 -9.63 -8.83 9.80
C ALA A 142 -9.28 -9.38 11.19
N ALA A 143 -8.44 -8.67 11.94
CA ALA A 143 -8.10 -8.97 13.33
C ALA A 143 -9.17 -8.53 14.34
N GLY A 144 -10.30 -7.95 13.90
CA GLY A 144 -11.39 -7.55 14.77
C GLY A 144 -11.10 -6.31 15.63
N ARG A 145 -10.19 -5.44 15.20
CA ARG A 145 -9.96 -4.14 15.85
C ARG A 145 -11.15 -3.21 15.62
N GLU A 146 -11.37 -2.28 16.55
CA GLU A 146 -12.43 -1.26 16.45
C GLU A 146 -11.98 -0.05 15.61
N GLY A 147 -10.68 0.20 15.57
CA GLY A 147 -10.13 1.37 14.91
C GLY A 147 -8.61 1.27 14.75
N LEU A 148 -8.02 2.34 14.23
CA LEU A 148 -6.59 2.59 14.28
C LEU A 148 -6.38 4.02 14.77
N GLU A 149 -5.24 4.27 15.40
CA GLU A 149 -4.81 5.63 15.69
C GLU A 149 -3.38 5.85 15.21
N LEU A 150 -2.96 7.12 15.14
CA LEU A 150 -1.59 7.50 14.84
C LEU A 150 -1.28 8.88 15.37
N HIS A 151 0.01 9.12 15.61
CA HIS A 151 0.54 10.45 15.86
C HIS A 151 1.32 10.94 14.64
N VAL A 152 1.15 12.20 14.27
CA VAL A 152 1.90 12.81 13.16
C VAL A 152 2.26 14.25 13.46
N GLU A 153 3.52 14.62 13.18
CA GLU A 153 3.96 16.00 13.31
C GLU A 153 3.09 16.94 12.47
N SER A 154 2.71 18.09 13.05
CA SER A 154 1.85 19.07 12.38
C SER A 154 2.43 19.57 11.04
N GLY A 155 3.77 19.62 10.94
CA GLY A 155 4.53 20.02 9.77
C GLY A 155 4.58 18.97 8.65
N ASN A 156 4.33 17.68 8.94
CA ASN A 156 4.42 16.60 7.96
C ASN A 156 3.17 16.55 7.06
N ARG A 157 3.07 17.51 6.14
CA ARG A 157 1.93 17.67 5.23
C ARG A 157 1.73 16.46 4.32
N VAL A 158 2.80 15.75 3.97
CA VAL A 158 2.78 14.56 3.10
C VAL A 158 2.08 13.41 3.81
N ALA A 159 2.56 13.01 4.99
CA ALA A 159 1.93 11.94 5.78
C ALA A 159 0.47 12.27 6.12
N ARG A 160 0.22 13.51 6.55
CA ARG A 160 -1.15 13.99 6.83
C ARG A 160 -2.09 13.90 5.63
N ARG A 161 -1.60 14.03 4.39
CA ARG A 161 -2.42 13.84 3.18
C ARG A 161 -2.72 12.36 2.94
N VAL A 162 -1.73 11.48 3.13
CA VAL A 162 -1.91 10.03 3.06
C VAL A 162 -2.98 9.58 4.06
N TYR A 163 -2.84 9.95 5.33
CA TYR A 163 -3.79 9.56 6.38
C TYR A 163 -5.23 10.00 6.09
N ARG A 164 -5.44 11.27 5.69
CA ARG A 164 -6.77 11.73 5.27
C ARG A 164 -7.32 10.99 4.05
N THR A 165 -6.45 10.57 3.13
CA THR A 165 -6.89 9.85 1.91
C THR A 165 -7.41 8.45 2.24
N VAL A 166 -6.95 7.86 3.33
CA VAL A 166 -7.38 6.53 3.79
C VAL A 166 -8.37 6.61 4.97
N GLY A 167 -8.98 7.78 5.18
CA GLY A 167 -10.11 7.96 6.11
C GLY A 167 -9.74 8.44 7.51
N PHE A 168 -8.46 8.62 7.85
CA PHE A 168 -8.12 9.11 9.19
C PHE A 168 -8.58 10.56 9.38
N GLU A 169 -9.25 10.78 10.50
CA GLU A 169 -9.72 12.09 10.94
C GLU A 169 -8.87 12.60 12.09
N LEU A 170 -8.89 13.91 12.30
CA LEU A 170 -8.14 14.52 13.38
C LEU A 170 -8.92 14.42 14.70
N ALA A 171 -8.33 13.78 15.70
CA ALA A 171 -8.92 13.66 17.03
C ALA A 171 -8.37 14.70 18.02
N GLU A 172 -7.07 15.00 18.00
CA GLU A 172 -6.44 15.94 18.94
C GLU A 172 -5.31 16.78 18.31
N ARG A 173 -5.17 18.02 18.80
CA ARG A 173 -4.07 18.95 18.45
C ARG A 173 -3.29 19.37 19.68
N ARG A 174 -2.40 18.51 20.20
CA ARG A 174 -1.56 18.84 21.36
C ARG A 174 -0.14 18.32 21.17
N GLY A 175 0.74 19.19 20.68
CA GLY A 175 2.06 18.78 20.20
C GLY A 175 1.93 18.20 18.79
N ASP A 176 2.15 16.90 18.67
CA ASP A 176 1.80 16.15 17.46
C ASP A 176 0.27 16.09 17.29
N LEU A 177 -0.15 15.87 16.05
CA LEU A 177 -1.55 15.65 15.71
C LEU A 177 -1.87 14.18 15.94
N ARG A 178 -2.86 13.90 16.78
CA ARG A 178 -3.41 12.56 16.93
C ARG A 178 -4.55 12.40 15.94
N MET A 179 -4.49 11.37 15.12
CA MET A 179 -5.52 11.03 14.15
C MET A 179 -6.05 9.63 14.42
N GLU A 180 -7.33 9.42 14.14
CA GLU A 180 -8.02 8.16 14.37
C GLU A 180 -8.78 7.76 13.10
N LEU A 181 -8.92 6.46 12.90
CA LEU A 181 -9.81 5.86 11.91
C LEU A 181 -10.74 4.90 12.65
N ASP A 182 -12.04 5.09 12.50
CA ASP A 182 -13.02 4.09 12.87
C ASP A 182 -13.09 3.02 11.78
N LEU A 183 -13.04 1.75 12.18
CA LEU A 183 -13.09 0.67 11.21
C LEU A 183 -14.53 0.44 10.68
N ASP A 184 -15.57 0.98 11.30
CA ASP A 184 -16.92 0.97 10.71
C ASP A 184 -17.13 2.12 9.70
N ASP A 185 -16.15 3.02 9.52
CA ASP A 185 -16.22 4.08 8.53
C ASP A 185 -16.38 3.49 7.09
N PRO A 186 -17.21 4.08 6.22
CA PRO A 186 -17.38 3.61 4.85
C PRO A 186 -16.07 3.44 4.08
N ILE A 187 -15.12 4.38 4.22
CA ILE A 187 -13.81 4.30 3.56
C ILE A 187 -13.04 3.10 4.11
N ALA A 188 -13.04 2.89 5.43
CA ALA A 188 -12.42 1.73 6.06
C ALA A 188 -13.08 0.40 5.70
N THR A 189 -14.35 0.42 5.31
CA THR A 189 -15.08 -0.76 4.85
C THR A 189 -14.74 -1.08 3.39
N GLU A 190 -14.76 -0.07 2.51
CA GLU A 190 -14.38 -0.21 1.11
C GLU A 190 -12.95 -0.74 0.95
N VAL A 191 -12.04 -0.38 1.85
CA VAL A 191 -10.67 -0.89 1.78
C VAL A 191 -10.53 -2.39 2.02
N ARG A 192 -11.56 -3.08 2.51
CA ARG A 192 -11.53 -4.53 2.75
C ARG A 192 -12.02 -5.33 1.56
N TRP A 193 -12.56 -4.67 0.55
CA TRP A 193 -13.23 -5.34 -0.54
C TRP A 193 -12.21 -5.82 -1.58
N PRO A 194 -12.30 -7.08 -2.04
CA PRO A 194 -11.48 -7.55 -3.14
C PRO A 194 -11.71 -6.64 -4.37
N PRO A 195 -10.73 -6.54 -5.30
CA PRO A 195 -10.82 -5.66 -6.46
C PRO A 195 -12.18 -5.67 -7.18
N LEU A 196 -12.74 -6.87 -7.41
CA LEU A 196 -14.04 -7.09 -8.04
C LEU A 196 -15.19 -6.34 -7.35
N ALA A 197 -15.20 -6.29 -6.02
CA ALA A 197 -16.26 -5.63 -5.26
C ALA A 197 -16.05 -4.11 -5.16
N ARG A 198 -14.82 -3.59 -5.35
CA ARG A 198 -14.53 -2.15 -5.31
C ARG A 198 -14.82 -1.42 -6.61
N LEU A 199 -14.52 -2.06 -7.75
CA LEU A 199 -14.64 -1.43 -9.06
C LEU A 199 -16.03 -1.64 -9.70
N GLY A 200 -16.87 -2.49 -9.07
CA GLY A 200 -18.07 -3.02 -9.70
C GLY A 200 -17.74 -4.05 -10.78
N PRO A 201 -18.72 -4.80 -11.30
CA PRO A 201 -18.51 -5.55 -12.53
C PRO A 201 -18.09 -4.56 -13.62
N ALA A 202 -17.04 -4.89 -14.38
CA ALA A 202 -16.80 -4.20 -15.64
C ALA A 202 -18.07 -4.38 -16.48
N GLU A 203 -18.73 -3.28 -16.86
CA GLU A 203 -19.79 -3.39 -17.86
C GLU A 203 -19.14 -3.99 -19.10
N PRO A 204 -19.70 -5.06 -19.70
CA PRO A 204 -19.15 -5.59 -20.93
C PRO A 204 -19.09 -4.45 -21.94
N GLU A 205 -17.92 -4.24 -22.55
CA GLU A 205 -17.77 -3.27 -23.63
C GLU A 205 -18.91 -3.52 -24.61
N ALA A 206 -19.77 -2.51 -24.78
CA ALA A 206 -20.88 -2.60 -25.70
C ALA A 206 -20.30 -2.92 -27.08
N ASP A 207 -20.69 -4.08 -27.64
CA ASP A 207 -20.35 -4.52 -28.99
C ASP A 207 -20.43 -3.30 -29.92
N GLU A 208 -19.28 -2.89 -30.47
CA GLU A 208 -19.21 -1.78 -31.40
C GLU A 208 -20.14 -2.12 -32.57
N PRO A 209 -21.19 -1.33 -32.86
CA PRO A 209 -22.13 -1.69 -33.91
C PRO A 209 -21.34 -1.79 -35.22
N PRO A 210 -21.56 -2.85 -36.02
CA PRO A 210 -20.76 -3.10 -37.21
C PRO A 210 -20.77 -1.87 -38.09
N ALA A 211 -19.57 -1.41 -38.46
CA ALA A 211 -19.36 -0.23 -39.27
C ALA A 211 -20.34 -0.22 -40.46
N ALA A 212 -21.13 0.86 -40.55
CA ALA A 212 -22.08 1.04 -41.64
C ALA A 212 -21.34 0.87 -42.98
N GLY A 213 -21.73 -0.16 -43.72
CA GLY A 213 -21.18 -0.46 -45.03
C GLY A 213 -21.29 0.75 -45.98
N PRO A 214 -20.39 0.86 -46.98
CA PRO A 214 -20.28 2.05 -47.82
C PRO A 214 -21.61 2.35 -48.52
N SER A 215 -22.07 3.59 -48.34
CA SER A 215 -23.24 4.15 -49.02
C SER A 215 -23.06 4.05 -50.54
N ARG A 216 -23.96 3.33 -51.22
CA ARG A 216 -24.04 3.31 -52.68
C ARG A 216 -24.55 4.67 -53.17
N ALA A 217 -23.72 5.36 -53.96
CA ALA A 217 -24.13 6.54 -54.71
C ALA A 217 -25.32 6.20 -55.66
N PRO A 218 -26.28 7.13 -55.86
CA PRO A 218 -27.32 6.93 -56.84
C PRO A 218 -26.72 6.98 -58.24
N ALA A 219 -27.13 6.05 -59.10
CA ALA A 219 -26.87 6.11 -60.52
C ALA A 219 -27.74 7.21 -61.14
N ASP A 220 -27.12 8.07 -61.93
CA ASP A 220 -27.80 8.99 -62.84
C ASP A 220 -28.54 8.18 -63.93
N ASP A 221 -29.82 8.47 -64.13
CA ASP A 221 -30.61 8.18 -65.33
C ASP A 221 -31.54 9.38 -65.62
#